data_AF-A0A4Q9LQL8-F1
#
_entry.id   AF-A0A4Q9LQL8-F1
#
_cell.length_a   1.000
_cell.length_b   1.000
_cell.length_c   1.000
_cell.angle_alpha   90.00
_cell.angle_beta   90.00
_cell.angle_gamma   90.00
#
_symmetry.space_group_name_H-M   'P 1'
#
loop_
_entity.id
_entity.type
_entity.pdbx_description
1 polymer ?
#
loop_
_entity_poly.entity_id
_entity_poly.type
_entity_poly.pdbx_seq_one_letter_code
_entity_poly.pdbx_strand_id
1 'polypeptide(L)'
;MPNKNHPLPPEHYRRLINLPLSSKHTLPSLKYLPHSLLYLFKSIPFPWENIKYVKVRYHHKNILTFVQDKTRVTDYQNKWKFIFNEISTKQTHILSFPIYDDNHPLINYEDIVNYPLPTPFNISTNTDSNYKGVNERDIKKGVNKYSSLESVNKYTNYKGVNERDIEKGVNKYSSLEGV
;
A
#
# COMPACT_ATOMS: atom_id res chain seq x y z
N MET A 1 28.02 -23.93 4.72
CA MET A 1 27.50 -23.68 3.36
C MET A 1 26.73 -22.37 3.38
N PRO A 2 26.94 -21.45 2.41
CA PRO A 2 26.21 -20.19 2.41
C PRO A 2 24.71 -20.48 2.37
N ASN A 3 23.96 -19.74 3.19
CA ASN A 3 22.54 -19.96 3.43
C ASN A 3 21.77 -19.79 2.10
N LYS A 4 21.08 -20.82 1.62
CA LYS A 4 20.48 -20.88 0.25
C LYS A 4 19.36 -19.85 -0.02
N ASN A 5 19.03 -18.99 0.95
CA ASN A 5 17.85 -18.14 0.94
C ASN A 5 18.14 -16.63 1.02
N HIS A 6 19.39 -16.20 0.86
CA HIS A 6 19.70 -14.76 0.84
C HIS A 6 19.16 -14.11 -0.46
N PRO A 7 18.51 -12.93 -0.39
CA PRO A 7 18.12 -12.20 -1.60
C PRO A 7 19.37 -11.82 -2.42
N LEU A 8 19.36 -12.17 -3.70
CA LEU A 8 20.42 -11.80 -4.63
C LEU A 8 20.17 -10.37 -5.16
N PRO A 9 21.23 -9.62 -5.52
CA PRO A 9 21.06 -8.32 -6.14
C PRO A 9 20.33 -8.45 -7.49
N PRO A 10 19.51 -7.46 -7.88
CA PRO A 10 18.74 -7.51 -9.13
C PRO A 10 19.63 -7.54 -10.38
N GLU A 11 20.83 -6.96 -10.30
CA GLU A 11 21.83 -6.99 -11.38
C GLU A 11 22.27 -8.41 -11.75
N HIS A 12 22.35 -9.32 -10.78
CA HIS A 12 22.67 -10.72 -11.05
C HIS A 12 21.65 -11.33 -12.01
N TYR A 13 20.36 -11.08 -11.79
CA TYR A 13 19.31 -11.56 -12.67
C TYR A 13 19.36 -10.89 -14.06
N ARG A 14 19.59 -9.57 -14.12
CA ARG A 14 19.74 -8.84 -15.39
C ARG A 14 20.86 -9.42 -16.26
N ARG A 15 22.01 -9.72 -15.67
CA ARG A 15 23.12 -10.37 -16.37
C ARG A 15 22.75 -11.75 -16.91
N LEU A 16 21.95 -12.52 -16.17
CA LEU A 16 21.51 -13.84 -16.63
C LEU A 16 20.56 -13.77 -17.83
N ILE A 17 19.82 -12.67 -18.01
CA ILE A 17 18.90 -12.49 -19.16
C ILE A 17 19.66 -12.44 -20.48
N ASN A 18 20.85 -11.85 -20.48
CA ASN A 18 21.67 -11.69 -21.67
C ASN A 18 22.44 -12.97 -22.05
N LEU A 19 22.31 -14.06 -21.29
CA LEU A 19 22.97 -15.32 -21.58
C LEU A 19 22.16 -16.17 -22.58
N PRO A 20 22.83 -16.94 -23.46
CA PRO A 20 22.14 -17.82 -24.40
C PRO A 20 21.39 -18.95 -23.66
N LEU A 21 20.18 -19.25 -24.14
CA LEU A 21 19.36 -20.31 -23.58
C LEU A 21 19.96 -21.69 -23.87
N SER A 22 20.12 -22.51 -22.83
CA SER A 22 20.60 -23.89 -22.94
C SER A 22 19.46 -24.85 -23.30
N SER A 23 19.48 -25.43 -24.51
CA SER A 23 18.46 -26.34 -25.05
C SER A 23 18.08 -27.53 -24.15
N LYS A 24 19.03 -28.08 -23.38
CA LYS A 24 18.83 -29.29 -22.56
C LYS A 24 17.74 -29.16 -21.50
N HIS A 25 17.47 -27.96 -21.00
CA HIS A 25 16.57 -27.75 -19.86
C HIS A 25 15.38 -26.83 -20.20
N THR A 26 15.33 -26.29 -21.42
CA THR A 26 14.26 -25.38 -21.87
C THR A 26 12.95 -26.11 -22.14
N LEU A 27 13.01 -27.22 -22.89
CA LEU A 27 11.82 -27.98 -23.27
C LEU A 27 11.02 -28.50 -22.06
N PRO A 28 11.63 -29.10 -21.02
CA PRO A 28 10.88 -29.56 -19.85
C PRO A 28 10.28 -28.39 -19.04
N SER A 29 10.95 -27.24 -19.04
CA SER A 29 10.51 -26.06 -18.30
C SER A 29 9.27 -25.40 -18.92
N LEU A 30 9.03 -25.60 -20.23
CA LEU A 30 7.89 -25.06 -20.95
C LEU A 30 6.54 -25.51 -20.36
N LYS A 31 6.50 -26.70 -19.74
CA LYS A 31 5.32 -27.21 -19.00
C LYS A 31 4.83 -26.22 -17.93
N TYR A 32 5.74 -25.46 -17.33
CA TYR A 32 5.44 -24.51 -16.26
C TYR A 32 5.24 -23.08 -16.76
N LEU A 33 5.39 -22.82 -18.07
CA LEU A 33 5.18 -21.52 -18.67
C LEU A 33 3.77 -20.95 -18.39
N PRO A 34 2.66 -21.70 -18.53
CA PRO A 34 1.33 -21.17 -18.24
C PRO A 34 1.19 -20.72 -16.78
N HIS A 35 1.82 -21.43 -15.85
CA HIS A 35 1.84 -21.07 -14.45
C HIS A 35 2.62 -19.76 -14.21
N SER A 36 3.77 -19.63 -14.86
CA SER A 36 4.60 -18.42 -14.82
C SER A 36 3.84 -17.17 -15.31
N LEU A 37 3.15 -17.31 -16.46
CA LEU A 37 2.35 -16.25 -17.06
C LEU A 37 1.18 -15.84 -16.16
N LEU A 38 0.51 -16.79 -15.52
CA LEU A 38 -0.58 -16.51 -14.59
C LEU A 38 -0.15 -15.57 -13.45
N TYR A 39 1.01 -15.82 -12.84
CA TYR A 39 1.52 -14.95 -11.77
C TYR A 39 2.02 -13.60 -12.30
N LEU A 40 2.58 -13.58 -13.52
CA LEU A 40 2.96 -12.33 -14.17
C LEU A 40 1.72 -11.44 -14.39
N PHE A 41 0.64 -11.98 -14.95
CA PHE A 41 -0.59 -11.22 -15.18
C PHE A 41 -1.25 -10.77 -13.87
N LYS A 42 -1.25 -11.61 -12.83
CA LYS A 42 -1.72 -11.21 -11.50
C LYS A 42 -0.91 -10.07 -10.89
N SER A 43 0.34 -9.90 -11.33
CA SER A 43 1.25 -8.88 -10.84
C SER A 43 1.25 -7.58 -11.64
N ILE A 44 0.40 -7.44 -12.66
CA ILE A 44 0.23 -6.19 -13.42
C ILE A 44 0.05 -5.00 -12.44
N PRO A 45 0.77 -3.87 -12.65
CA PRO A 45 0.57 -2.67 -11.85
C PRO A 45 -0.82 -2.08 -12.10
N PHE A 46 -1.44 -1.57 -11.04
CA PHE A 46 -2.72 -0.88 -11.17
C PHE A 46 -2.54 0.52 -11.77
N PRO A 47 -3.57 1.14 -12.37
CA PRO A 47 -3.44 2.46 -13.02
C PRO A 47 -3.00 3.59 -12.07
N TRP A 48 -3.22 3.45 -10.76
CA TRP A 48 -2.75 4.39 -9.74
C TRP A 48 -1.34 4.08 -9.22
N GLU A 49 -0.69 3.02 -9.70
CA GLU A 49 0.68 2.64 -9.35
C GLU A 49 1.60 2.97 -10.52
N ASN A 50 2.65 3.77 -10.29
CA ASN A 50 3.60 4.11 -11.35
C ASN A 50 4.57 2.95 -11.63
N ILE A 51 5.18 2.41 -10.58
CA ILE A 51 6.09 1.25 -10.65
C ILE A 51 5.67 0.25 -9.58
N LYS A 52 5.71 -1.03 -9.93
CA LYS A 52 5.49 -2.13 -9.00
C LYS A 52 6.70 -3.04 -8.94
N TYR A 53 7.36 -3.06 -7.79
CA TYR A 53 8.47 -3.97 -7.52
C TYR A 53 7.93 -5.31 -7.03
N VAL A 54 8.33 -6.38 -7.72
CA VAL A 54 7.77 -7.71 -7.54
C VAL A 54 8.88 -8.68 -7.14
N LYS A 55 8.60 -9.54 -6.16
CA LYS A 55 9.53 -10.61 -5.79
C LYS A 55 9.46 -11.74 -6.82
N VAL A 56 10.64 -12.16 -7.28
CA VAL A 56 10.79 -13.13 -8.35
C VAL A 56 11.68 -14.29 -7.91
N ARG A 57 11.35 -15.51 -8.35
CA ARG A 57 12.23 -16.69 -8.34
C ARG A 57 12.56 -17.07 -9.76
N TYR A 58 13.84 -17.12 -10.09
CA TYR A 58 14.31 -17.46 -11.43
C TYR A 58 15.18 -18.72 -11.40
N HIS A 59 15.22 -19.43 -12.51
CA HIS A 59 16.18 -20.51 -12.72
C HIS A 59 17.59 -19.94 -12.96
N HIS A 60 18.62 -20.58 -12.40
CA HIS A 60 20.02 -20.11 -12.50
C HIS A 60 20.54 -19.95 -13.95
N LYS A 61 19.94 -20.64 -14.93
CA LYS A 61 20.23 -20.50 -16.37
C LYS A 61 19.24 -19.60 -17.14
N ASN A 62 18.45 -18.78 -16.44
CA ASN A 62 17.40 -17.93 -17.02
C ASN A 62 16.44 -18.65 -17.99
N ILE A 63 15.99 -19.85 -17.61
CA ILE A 63 15.08 -20.63 -18.48
C ILE A 63 13.63 -20.24 -18.22
N LEU A 64 13.29 -20.05 -16.93
CA LEU A 64 11.96 -19.72 -16.50
C LEU A 64 12.02 -18.91 -15.21
N THR A 65 11.07 -17.98 -15.08
CA THR A 65 11.05 -16.99 -14.02
C THR A 65 9.65 -16.83 -13.45
N PHE A 66 9.46 -17.18 -12.19
CA PHE A 66 8.19 -17.09 -11.49
C PHE A 66 8.10 -15.84 -10.61
N VAL A 67 7.00 -15.12 -10.76
CA VAL A 67 6.59 -14.10 -9.80
C VAL A 67 6.01 -14.76 -8.54
N GLN A 68 6.42 -14.29 -7.37
CA GLN A 68 6.02 -14.85 -6.07
C GLN A 68 5.02 -13.98 -5.30
N ASP A 69 4.70 -12.83 -5.86
CA ASP A 69 3.99 -11.80 -5.12
C ASP A 69 2.49 -12.10 -5.05
N LYS A 70 1.88 -11.68 -3.94
CA LYS A 70 0.43 -11.78 -3.71
C LYS A 70 -0.14 -10.37 -3.72
N THR A 71 -0.83 -10.00 -4.78
CA THR A 71 -1.50 -8.71 -4.87
C THR A 71 -2.64 -8.63 -3.86
N ARG A 72 -2.53 -7.70 -2.91
CA ARG A 72 -3.59 -7.32 -1.98
C ARG A 72 -3.78 -5.82 -2.11
N VAL A 73 -4.99 -5.40 -2.44
CA VAL A 73 -5.34 -3.98 -2.60
C VAL A 73 -6.40 -3.62 -1.60
N THR A 74 -6.14 -2.59 -0.78
CA THR A 74 -7.15 -1.95 0.06
C THR A 74 -8.01 -1.02 -0.79
N ASP A 75 -9.31 -0.98 -0.49
CA ASP A 75 -10.31 -0.10 -1.12
C ASP A 75 -10.40 -0.20 -2.64
N TYR A 76 -10.23 -1.42 -3.17
CA TYR A 76 -10.22 -1.72 -4.61
C TYR A 76 -11.43 -1.10 -5.36
N GLN A 77 -12.64 -1.26 -4.83
CA GLN A 77 -13.86 -0.76 -5.50
C GLN A 77 -13.89 0.76 -5.64
N ASN A 78 -13.47 1.49 -4.60
CA ASN A 78 -13.48 2.96 -4.61
C ASN A 78 -12.42 3.49 -5.58
N LYS A 79 -11.23 2.87 -5.58
CA LYS A 79 -10.15 3.20 -6.52
C LYS A 79 -10.60 3.01 -7.97
N TRP A 80 -11.26 1.91 -8.30
CA TRP A 80 -11.77 1.69 -9.66
C TRP A 80 -12.89 2.64 -10.06
N LYS A 81 -13.79 2.99 -9.15
CA LYS A 81 -14.83 4.00 -9.42
C LYS A 81 -14.22 5.36 -9.78
N PHE A 82 -13.16 5.76 -9.06
CA PHE A 82 -12.44 7.00 -9.36
C PHE A 82 -11.84 6.98 -10.77
N ILE A 83 -11.11 5.90 -11.11
CA ILE A 83 -10.49 5.74 -12.43
C ILE A 83 -11.54 5.75 -13.54
N PHE A 84 -12.65 5.05 -13.35
CA PHE A 84 -13.72 5.00 -14.35
C PHE A 84 -14.31 6.39 -14.63
N ASN A 85 -14.58 7.17 -13.59
CA ASN A 85 -15.08 8.54 -13.74
C ASN A 85 -14.05 9.41 -14.48
N GLU A 86 -12.76 9.29 -14.14
CA GLU A 86 -11.73 10.09 -14.80
C GLU A 86 -11.58 9.75 -16.29
N ILE A 87 -11.58 8.45 -16.65
CA ILE A 87 -11.54 8.01 -18.05
C ILE A 87 -12.77 8.49 -18.81
N SER A 88 -13.96 8.41 -18.22
CA SER A 88 -15.21 8.83 -18.87
C SER A 88 -15.25 10.32 -19.20
N THR A 89 -14.49 11.16 -18.48
CA THR A 89 -14.44 12.61 -18.73
C THR A 89 -13.49 13.00 -19.84
N LYS A 90 -12.49 12.16 -20.15
CA LYS A 90 -11.42 12.46 -21.10
C LYS A 90 -11.74 11.85 -22.46
N GLN A 91 -11.51 12.59 -23.55
CA GLN A 91 -11.50 12.00 -24.89
C GLN A 91 -10.25 11.14 -25.04
N THR A 92 -10.43 9.82 -25.12
CA THR A 92 -9.33 8.86 -25.22
C THR A 92 -9.14 8.41 -26.66
N HIS A 93 -7.93 8.58 -27.20
CA HIS A 93 -7.52 7.83 -28.38
C HIS A 93 -7.26 6.38 -27.97
N ILE A 94 -7.91 5.44 -28.67
CA ILE A 94 -7.73 4.00 -28.44
C ILE A 94 -6.45 3.59 -29.15
N LEU A 95 -5.58 2.86 -28.44
CA LEU A 95 -4.38 2.29 -29.05
C LEU A 95 -4.75 1.27 -30.13
N SER A 96 -4.07 1.34 -31.26
CA SER A 96 -4.15 0.29 -32.28
C SER A 96 -3.35 -0.93 -31.82
N PHE A 97 -3.94 -2.11 -31.95
CA PHE A 97 -3.27 -3.38 -31.65
C PHE A 97 -2.95 -4.12 -32.96
N PRO A 98 -1.76 -4.75 -33.10
CA PRO A 98 -0.64 -4.80 -32.14
C PRO A 98 0.17 -3.49 -32.07
N ILE A 99 0.82 -3.25 -30.93
CA ILE A 99 1.62 -2.03 -30.71
C ILE A 99 2.94 -2.09 -31.50
N TYR A 100 3.55 -3.26 -31.60
CA TYR A 100 4.80 -3.51 -32.30
C TYR A 100 4.56 -4.39 -33.53
N ASP A 101 5.34 -4.17 -34.59
CA ASP A 101 5.40 -5.06 -35.77
C ASP A 101 6.12 -6.37 -35.43
N ASP A 102 5.88 -7.42 -36.21
CA ASP A 102 6.43 -8.77 -36.01
C ASP A 102 7.96 -8.80 -36.08
N ASN A 103 8.57 -7.83 -36.77
CA ASN A 103 10.03 -7.72 -36.94
C ASN A 103 10.72 -6.88 -35.86
N HIS A 104 9.96 -6.33 -34.90
CA HIS A 104 10.54 -5.48 -33.87
C HIS A 104 11.43 -6.30 -32.91
N PRO A 105 12.69 -5.89 -32.65
CA PRO A 105 13.58 -6.61 -31.74
C PRO A 105 13.08 -6.55 -30.29
N LEU A 106 13.53 -7.49 -29.45
CA LEU A 106 13.26 -7.45 -28.02
C LEU A 106 13.98 -6.24 -27.39
N ILE A 107 13.24 -5.42 -26.66
CA ILE A 107 13.79 -4.24 -25.98
C ILE A 107 14.37 -4.66 -24.63
N ASN A 108 15.61 -4.26 -24.35
CA ASN A 108 16.24 -4.52 -23.06
C ASN A 108 15.75 -3.54 -22.00
N TYR A 109 15.65 -4.02 -20.76
CA TYR A 109 15.22 -3.18 -19.64
C TYR A 109 16.20 -2.02 -19.36
N GLU A 110 17.49 -2.22 -19.63
CA GLU A 110 18.54 -1.21 -19.43
C GLU A 110 18.31 0.04 -20.27
N ASP A 111 17.71 -0.10 -21.46
CA ASP A 111 17.39 1.02 -22.33
C ASP A 111 16.17 1.79 -21.81
N ILE A 112 15.22 1.10 -21.16
CA ILE A 112 13.93 1.68 -20.73
C ILE A 112 14.03 2.37 -19.36
N VAL A 113 14.94 1.94 -18.48
CA VAL A 113 14.95 2.34 -17.06
C VAL A 113 15.09 3.85 -16.83
N ASN A 114 15.68 4.58 -17.78
CA ASN A 114 15.94 6.01 -17.67
C ASN A 114 14.83 6.90 -18.26
N TYR A 115 13.80 6.31 -18.88
CA TYR A 115 12.72 7.10 -19.45
C TYR A 115 11.84 7.72 -18.36
N PRO A 116 11.34 8.95 -18.57
CA PRO A 116 10.41 9.57 -17.64
C PRO A 116 9.13 8.74 -17.60
N LEU A 117 8.70 8.42 -16.39
CA LEU A 117 7.49 7.64 -16.17
C LEU A 117 6.26 8.53 -16.28
N PRO A 118 5.13 8.01 -16.81
CA PRO A 118 3.89 8.75 -16.83
C PRO A 118 3.41 9.05 -15.40
N THR A 119 2.71 10.17 -15.24
CA THR A 119 2.07 10.50 -13.96
C THR A 119 0.95 9.50 -13.69
N PRO A 120 0.95 8.79 -12.54
CA PRO A 120 -0.13 7.89 -12.19
C PRO A 120 -1.43 8.67 -11.94
N PHE A 121 -2.56 7.96 -11.98
CA PHE A 121 -3.83 8.55 -11.59
C PHE A 121 -3.81 8.93 -10.10
N ASN A 122 -3.94 10.23 -9.81
CA ASN A 122 -3.97 10.77 -8.46
C ASN A 122 -5.31 10.47 -7.81
N ILE A 123 -5.43 9.29 -7.23
CA ILE A 123 -6.54 8.99 -6.33
C ILE A 123 -6.31 9.86 -5.09
N SER A 124 -7.12 10.91 -4.92
CA SER A 124 -7.20 11.58 -3.63
C SER A 124 -7.71 10.54 -2.64
N THR A 125 -6.80 9.89 -1.92
CA THR A 125 -7.17 9.38 -0.62
C THR A 125 -7.59 10.63 0.12
N ASN A 126 -8.84 10.70 0.55
CA ASN A 126 -9.19 11.60 1.63
C ASN A 126 -8.36 11.15 2.85
N THR A 127 -7.10 11.56 2.85
CA THR A 127 -6.25 11.77 4.02
C THR A 127 -6.45 13.21 4.52
N ASP A 128 -7.54 13.86 4.10
CA ASP A 128 -8.33 14.56 5.10
C ASP A 128 -8.57 13.57 6.23
N SER A 129 -8.03 13.92 7.38
CA SER A 129 -8.44 13.54 8.72
C SER A 129 -9.98 13.56 8.87
N ASN A 130 -10.66 12.65 8.18
CA ASN A 130 -12.07 12.37 8.31
C ASN A 130 -12.26 11.15 9.23
N TYR A 131 -11.44 11.09 10.28
CA TYR A 131 -12.00 10.86 11.60
C TYR A 131 -12.83 12.07 12.05
N LYS A 132 -13.83 12.49 11.26
CA LYS A 132 -14.98 13.21 11.80
C LYS A 132 -15.81 12.18 12.56
N GLY A 133 -15.33 11.77 13.73
CA GLY A 133 -16.06 10.89 14.63
C GLY A 133 -15.31 9.69 15.21
N VAL A 134 -13.97 9.60 15.15
CA VAL A 134 -13.26 8.66 16.03
C VAL A 134 -12.65 9.46 17.17
N ASN A 135 -13.31 9.40 18.32
CA ASN A 135 -12.74 9.84 19.59
C ASN A 135 -11.53 8.93 19.90
N GLU A 136 -10.32 9.40 19.60
CA GLU A 136 -9.10 8.83 20.16
C GLU A 136 -9.13 9.04 21.68
N ARG A 137 -9.53 7.98 22.40
CA ARG A 137 -9.34 7.93 23.85
C ARG A 137 -7.90 7.52 24.13
N ASP A 138 -7.03 8.51 24.22
CA ASP A 138 -5.73 8.35 24.86
C ASP A 138 -5.96 8.07 26.35
N ILE A 139 -5.91 6.79 26.74
CA ILE A 139 -5.81 6.42 28.16
C ILE A 139 -4.38 6.75 28.59
N LYS A 140 -4.12 8.02 28.91
CA LYS A 140 -2.91 8.40 29.66
C LYS A 140 -3.05 7.83 31.08
N LYS A 141 -2.43 6.68 31.30
CA LYS A 141 -2.18 6.19 32.66
C LYS A 141 -1.29 7.19 33.40
N GLY A 142 -1.88 7.88 34.37
CA GLY A 142 -1.19 8.47 35.51
C GLY A 142 -0.24 9.62 35.20
N VAL A 143 -0.76 10.83 34.97
CA VAL A 143 -0.04 12.06 35.35
C VAL A 143 -1.05 13.05 35.91
N ASN A 144 -1.09 13.18 37.23
CA ASN A 144 -1.86 14.21 37.92
C ASN A 144 -1.12 15.54 37.73
N LYS A 145 -1.69 16.49 36.97
CA LYS A 145 -1.13 17.85 36.85
C LYS A 145 -2.00 18.81 37.64
N TYR A 146 -1.49 19.27 38.77
CA TYR A 146 -2.04 20.42 39.47
C TYR A 146 -1.59 21.69 38.74
N SER A 147 -2.54 22.53 38.36
CA SER A 147 -2.28 23.91 38.00
C SER A 147 -3.24 24.80 38.76
N SER A 148 -2.73 25.53 39.76
CA SER A 148 -3.45 26.64 40.39
C SER A 148 -3.54 27.79 39.40
N LEU A 149 -4.75 28.21 39.05
CA LEU A 149 -4.97 29.45 38.31
C LEU A 149 -5.96 30.30 39.09
N GLU A 150 -5.47 31.43 39.61
CA GLU A 150 -6.30 32.46 40.22
C GLU A 150 -7.16 33.15 39.15
N SER A 151 -8.42 33.39 39.50
CA SER A 151 -9.32 34.36 38.86
C SER A 151 -9.64 34.15 37.36
N VAL A 152 -10.27 33.03 37.00
CA VAL A 152 -11.11 32.99 35.79
C VAL A 152 -12.41 32.23 36.07
N ASN A 153 -13.54 32.95 36.11
CA ASN A 153 -14.87 32.35 36.13
C ASN A 153 -15.11 31.61 34.80
N LYS A 154 -15.24 30.29 34.85
CA LYS A 154 -15.68 29.48 33.71
C LYS A 154 -17.15 29.11 33.89
N TYR A 155 -18.02 29.71 33.07
CA TYR A 155 -19.36 29.18 32.86
C TYR A 155 -19.31 28.11 31.78
N THR A 156 -19.77 26.90 32.12
CA THR A 156 -19.97 25.82 31.15
C THR A 156 -21.45 25.45 31.13
N ASN A 157 -22.14 25.78 30.03
CA ASN A 157 -23.48 25.28 29.76
C ASN A 157 -23.36 23.88 29.14
N TYR A 158 -23.82 22.85 29.85
CA TYR A 158 -23.97 21.52 29.28
C TYR A 158 -25.45 21.28 28.96
N LYS A 159 -25.78 21.15 27.67
CA LYS A 159 -27.08 20.68 27.24
C LYS A 159 -26.96 19.19 26.92
N GLY A 160 -27.61 18.35 27.73
CA GLY A 160 -27.83 16.93 27.43
C GLY A 160 -26.74 15.95 27.84
N VAL A 161 -26.17 16.08 29.05
CA VAL A 161 -25.30 15.04 29.63
C VAL A 161 -26.01 14.41 30.82
N ASN A 162 -26.29 13.10 30.73
CA ASN A 162 -26.69 12.28 31.88
C ASN A 162 -25.41 11.88 32.62
N GLU A 163 -25.06 12.62 33.67
CA GLU A 163 -24.01 12.21 34.62
C GLU A 163 -24.55 11.10 35.52
N ARG A 164 -23.86 9.94 35.52
CA ARG A 164 -24.01 8.93 36.57
C ARG A 164 -22.74 8.95 37.39
N ASP A 165 -22.77 9.67 38.50
CA ASP A 165 -21.71 9.65 39.49
C ASP A 165 -21.76 8.33 40.26
N ILE A 166 -20.68 7.56 40.20
CA ILE A 166 -20.46 6.44 41.12
C ILE A 166 -19.30 6.86 42.01
N GLU A 167 -19.59 7.65 43.05
CA GLU A 167 -18.62 7.91 44.10
C GLU A 167 -18.52 6.68 45.02
N LYS A 168 -17.49 5.85 44.82
CA LYS A 168 -17.07 4.86 45.82
C LYS A 168 -15.93 5.43 46.66
N GLY A 169 -16.25 5.80 47.89
CA GLY A 169 -15.30 5.89 49.00
C GLY A 169 -14.58 7.22 49.15
N VAL A 170 -15.27 8.23 49.69
CA VAL A 170 -14.62 9.30 50.47
C VAL A 170 -15.49 9.63 51.69
N ASN A 171 -14.89 9.52 52.87
CA ASN A 171 -15.51 9.79 54.16
C ASN A 171 -15.65 11.32 54.35
N LYS A 172 -16.87 11.84 54.52
CA LYS A 172 -17.11 13.28 54.73
C LYS A 172 -17.04 13.59 56.23
N TYR A 173 -16.08 14.41 56.65
CA TYR A 173 -16.15 15.10 57.94
C TYR A 173 -16.73 16.50 57.71
N SER A 174 -17.83 16.82 58.37
CA SER A 174 -18.39 18.18 58.43
C SER A 174 -18.02 18.79 59.78
N SER A 175 -17.30 19.91 59.77
CA SER A 175 -17.25 20.82 60.93
C SER A 175 -18.51 21.68 60.91
N LEU A 176 -19.37 21.49 61.90
CA LEU A 176 -20.49 22.39 62.19
C LEU A 176 -19.93 23.61 62.93
N GLU A 177 -19.93 24.77 62.30
CA GLU A 177 -19.96 26.03 63.06
C GLU A 177 -21.43 26.31 63.39
N GLY A 178 -21.73 26.26 64.69
CA GLY A 178 -23.05 26.55 65.24
C GLY A 178 -23.22 28.04 65.53
N VAL A 179 -24.45 28.50 65.24
CA VAL A 179 -25.14 29.73 65.69
C VAL A 179 -24.38 31.05 65.54
#